data_AF-A0A7C4JKR1-F1
#
_entry.id   AF-A0A7C4JKR1-F1
#
_cell.length_a   1.000
_cell.length_b   1.000
_cell.length_c   1.000
_cell.angle_alpha   90.00
_cell.angle_beta   90.00
_cell.angle_gamma   90.00
#
_symmetry.space_group_name_H-M   'P 1'
#
loop_
_entity.id
_entity.type
_entity.pdbx_description
1 polymer ?
#
loop_
_entity_poly.entity_id
_entity_poly.type
_entity_poly.pdbx_seq_one_letter_code
_entity_poly.pdbx_strand_id
1 'polypeptide(L)'
;MLAKSFNSVKENTINYLYSNQFLLMVVEIMINIAWVLEAAILIYMVSMVIFLVRILRGPTIFDRVIAVDALSCDLTVFMALIALYTENTYIAFPMIFIALWAYVLDLYVSKYLEFKDIGG
;
A
#
# COMPACT_ATOMS: atom_id res chain seq x y z
N MET A 1 28.79 1.49 -36.02
CA MET A 1 27.65 1.52 -36.97
C MET A 1 26.31 1.24 -36.27
N LEU A 2 26.22 0.23 -35.40
CA LEU A 2 24.99 -0.13 -34.67
C LEU A 2 24.43 0.97 -33.73
N ALA A 3 25.30 1.70 -33.00
CA ALA A 3 24.86 2.75 -32.08
C ALA A 3 24.12 3.92 -32.77
N LYS A 4 24.45 4.21 -34.04
CA LYS A 4 23.81 5.30 -34.82
C LYS A 4 22.41 4.91 -35.29
N SER A 5 22.21 3.63 -35.60
CA SER A 5 20.91 3.08 -35.98
C SER A 5 19.94 3.06 -34.79
N PHE A 6 20.40 2.68 -33.59
CA PHE A 6 19.57 2.70 -32.38
C PHE A 6 19.07 4.11 -32.00
N ASN A 7 19.94 5.12 -32.08
CA ASN A 7 19.53 6.50 -31.81
C ASN A 7 18.50 7.02 -32.82
N SER A 8 18.66 6.71 -34.10
CA SER A 8 17.69 7.06 -35.14
C SER A 8 16.33 6.39 -34.91
N VAL A 9 16.30 5.13 -34.46
CA VAL A 9 15.05 4.45 -34.11
C VAL A 9 14.39 5.14 -32.92
N LYS A 10 15.14 5.46 -31.87
CA LYS A 10 14.61 6.14 -30.67
C LYS A 10 14.01 7.52 -31.01
N GLU A 11 14.69 8.30 -31.84
CA GLU A 11 14.21 9.61 -32.32
C GLU A 11 12.92 9.49 -33.13
N ASN A 12 12.85 8.51 -34.04
CA ASN A 12 11.64 8.26 -34.83
C ASN A 12 10.48 7.84 -33.93
N THR A 13 10.69 6.93 -32.97
CA THR A 13 9.63 6.51 -32.03
C THR A 13 9.12 7.68 -31.20
N ILE A 14 10.01 8.56 -30.75
CA ILE A 14 9.65 9.79 -30.03
C ILE A 14 8.81 10.73 -30.91
N ASN A 15 9.19 10.91 -32.19
CA ASN A 15 8.42 11.73 -33.12
C ASN A 15 7.03 11.14 -33.45
N TYR A 16 6.91 9.81 -33.54
CA TYR A 16 5.61 9.15 -33.71
C TYR A 16 4.72 9.28 -32.47
N LEU A 17 5.33 9.25 -31.27
CA LEU A 17 4.66 9.53 -30.01
C LEU A 17 4.10 10.96 -30.01
N TYR A 18 4.91 11.97 -30.35
CA TYR A 18 4.48 13.37 -30.37
C TYR A 18 3.53 13.74 -31.53
N SER A 19 3.59 13.02 -32.64
CA SER A 19 2.71 13.28 -33.81
C SER A 19 1.28 12.77 -33.60
N ASN A 20 1.04 11.87 -32.63
CA ASN A 20 -0.28 11.31 -32.34
C ASN A 20 -0.82 11.88 -31.01
N GLN A 21 -1.73 12.85 -31.11
CA GLN A 21 -2.40 13.48 -29.96
C GLN A 21 -2.98 12.44 -28.97
N PHE A 22 -3.54 11.35 -29.48
CA PHE A 22 -4.10 10.26 -28.67
C PHE A 22 -3.02 9.48 -27.90
N LEU A 23 -1.89 9.17 -28.53
CA LEU A 23 -0.79 8.43 -27.88
C LEU A 23 -0.11 9.30 -26.81
N LEU A 24 0.07 10.60 -27.05
CA LEU A 24 0.54 11.53 -26.02
C LEU A 24 -0.36 11.54 -24.79
N MET A 25 -1.68 11.61 -25.01
CA MET A 25 -2.66 11.60 -23.92
C MET A 25 -2.55 10.31 -23.08
N VAL A 26 -2.41 9.14 -23.71
CA VAL A 26 -2.27 7.86 -23.00
C VAL A 26 -0.97 7.82 -22.20
N VAL A 27 0.15 8.29 -22.77
CA VAL A 27 1.45 8.29 -22.09
C VAL A 27 1.48 9.25 -20.90
N GLU A 28 0.90 10.45 -21.01
CA GLU A 28 0.78 11.37 -19.88
C GLU A 28 -0.07 10.78 -18.75
N ILE A 29 -1.18 10.11 -19.09
CA ILE A 29 -2.02 9.40 -18.10
C ILE A 29 -1.21 8.31 -17.39
N MET A 30 -0.47 7.48 -18.14
CA MET A 30 0.35 6.41 -17.56
C MET A 30 1.42 6.96 -16.61
N ILE A 31 2.10 8.04 -17.02
CA ILE A 31 3.13 8.71 -16.20
C ILE A 31 2.50 9.24 -14.91
N ASN A 32 1.36 9.93 -14.98
CA ASN A 32 0.68 10.48 -13.80
C ASN A 32 0.26 9.39 -12.80
N ILE A 33 -0.24 8.24 -13.29
CA ILE A 33 -0.61 7.11 -12.42
C ILE A 33 0.61 6.55 -11.69
N ALA A 34 1.76 6.41 -12.37
CA ALA A 34 2.99 5.91 -11.76
C ALA A 34 3.47 6.83 -10.62
N TRP A 35 3.51 8.15 -10.84
CA TRP A 35 3.89 9.11 -9.80
C TRP A 35 2.96 9.07 -8.59
N VAL A 36 1.65 8.94 -8.81
CA VAL A 36 0.65 8.83 -7.73
C VAL A 36 0.88 7.56 -6.91
N LEU A 37 1.17 6.43 -7.56
CA LEU A 37 1.40 5.16 -6.88
C LEU A 37 2.66 5.19 -6.02
N GLU A 38 3.77 5.73 -6.54
CA GLU A 38 5.01 5.90 -5.78
C GLU A 38 4.82 6.83 -4.57
N ALA A 39 4.11 7.94 -4.76
CA ALA A 39 3.79 8.87 -3.66
C ALA A 39 2.91 8.20 -2.59
N ALA A 40 1.92 7.40 -2.99
CA ALA A 40 1.06 6.67 -2.07
C ALA A 40 1.88 5.68 -1.21
N ILE A 41 2.76 4.90 -1.84
CA ILE A 41 3.64 3.94 -1.15
C ILE A 41 4.49 4.65 -0.07
N LEU A 42 5.06 5.82 -0.38
CA LEU A 42 5.83 6.60 0.58
C LEU A 42 4.98 7.11 1.76
N ILE A 43 3.75 7.57 1.51
CA ILE A 43 2.83 8.02 2.56
C ILE A 43 2.46 6.86 3.50
N TYR A 44 2.16 5.69 2.95
CA TYR A 44 1.85 4.48 3.74
C TYR A 44 3.06 4.02 4.56
N MET A 45 4.28 4.11 4.02
CA MET A 45 5.49 3.83 4.80
C MET A 45 5.65 4.77 6.01
N VAL A 46 5.31 6.05 5.87
CA VAL A 46 5.33 7.00 7.00
C VAL A 46 4.21 6.69 8.00
N SER A 47 3.01 6.36 7.51
CA SER A 47 1.85 5.95 8.32
C SER A 47 2.19 4.77 9.24
N MET A 48 2.80 3.71 8.68
CA MET A 48 3.34 2.56 9.42
C MET A 48 4.21 2.96 10.61
N VAL A 49 5.15 3.87 10.39
CA VAL A 49 6.08 4.34 11.44
C VAL A 49 5.32 5.08 12.55
N ILE A 50 4.33 5.91 12.18
CA ILE A 50 3.51 6.63 13.15
C ILE A 50 2.71 5.64 14.02
N PHE A 51 2.10 4.62 13.41
CA PHE A 51 1.37 3.59 14.16
C PHE A 51 2.28 2.78 15.08
N LEU A 52 3.48 2.41 14.63
CA LEU A 52 4.48 1.75 15.48
C LEU A 52 4.85 2.59 16.72
N VAL A 53 5.08 3.90 16.54
CA VAL A 53 5.36 4.81 17.66
C VAL A 53 4.17 4.88 18.62
N ARG A 54 2.93 4.86 18.10
CA ARG A 54 1.72 4.89 18.92
C ARG A 54 1.53 3.59 19.72
N ILE A 55 1.82 2.43 19.14
CA ILE A 55 1.77 1.13 19.83
C ILE A 55 2.76 1.11 21.01
N LEU A 56 3.95 1.68 20.85
CA LEU A 56 4.97 1.69 21.92
C LEU A 56 4.66 2.71 23.03
N ARG A 57 4.08 3.87 22.68
CA ARG A 57 3.82 4.97 23.63
C ARG A 57 2.39 4.99 24.17
N GLY A 58 1.51 4.10 23.72
CA GLY A 58 0.10 4.09 24.11
C GLY A 58 -0.07 3.92 25.63
N PRO A 59 -0.69 4.88 26.34
CA PRO A 59 -0.80 4.85 27.80
C PRO A 59 -1.76 3.76 28.29
N THR A 60 -2.80 3.46 27.53
CA THR A 60 -3.79 2.41 27.85
C THR A 60 -3.57 1.18 26.96
N ILE A 61 -3.99 0.01 27.45
CA ILE A 61 -3.97 -1.24 26.67
C ILE A 61 -4.87 -1.09 25.44
N PHE A 62 -6.02 -0.45 25.61
CA PHE A 62 -6.97 -0.17 24.54
C PHE A 62 -6.40 0.69 23.41
N ASP A 63 -5.70 1.78 23.73
CA ASP A 63 -5.10 2.65 22.69
C ASP A 63 -4.03 1.90 21.89
N ARG A 64 -3.34 0.94 22.52
CA ARG A 64 -2.39 0.05 21.82
C ARG A 64 -3.08 -0.95 20.91
N VAL A 65 -4.19 -1.56 21.34
CA VAL A 65 -4.95 -2.52 20.53
C VAL A 65 -5.56 -1.83 19.31
N ILE A 66 -6.17 -0.66 19.48
CA ILE A 66 -6.70 0.14 18.36
C ILE A 66 -5.58 0.53 17.39
N ALA A 67 -4.39 0.86 17.88
CA ALA A 67 -3.25 1.16 17.02
C ALA A 67 -2.75 -0.06 16.24
N VAL A 68 -2.85 -1.27 16.80
CA VAL A 68 -2.51 -2.53 16.10
C VAL A 68 -3.53 -2.88 15.02
N ASP A 69 -4.82 -2.69 15.28
CA ASP A 69 -5.88 -2.89 14.27
C ASP A 69 -5.71 -1.90 13.10
N ALA A 70 -5.50 -0.62 13.41
CA ALA A 70 -5.21 0.41 12.40
C ALA A 70 -3.96 0.07 11.58
N LEU A 71 -2.89 -0.44 12.21
CA LEU A 71 -1.68 -0.89 11.52
C LEU A 71 -1.96 -2.08 10.60
N SER A 72 -2.81 -3.02 11.00
CA SER A 72 -3.18 -4.19 10.21
C SER A 72 -3.98 -3.79 8.96
N CYS A 73 -4.88 -2.81 9.09
CA CYS A 73 -5.56 -2.18 7.96
C CYS A 73 -4.57 -1.46 7.02
N ASP A 74 -3.64 -0.68 7.58
CA ASP A 74 -2.61 0.02 6.81
C ASP A 74 -1.72 -0.97 6.02
N LEU A 75 -1.33 -2.09 6.64
CA LEU A 75 -0.59 -3.18 6.00
C LEU A 75 -1.39 -3.81 4.84
N THR A 76 -2.70 -3.97 5.02
CA THR A 76 -3.59 -4.53 4.00
C THR A 76 -3.66 -3.62 2.78
N VAL A 77 -3.76 -2.30 2.98
CA VAL A 77 -3.73 -1.33 1.87
C VAL A 77 -2.36 -1.30 1.19
N PHE A 78 -1.28 -1.36 1.97
CA PHE A 78 0.07 -1.45 1.44
C PHE A 78 0.26 -2.70 0.55
N MET A 79 -0.25 -3.86 0.98
CA MET A 79 -0.26 -5.07 0.15
C MET A 79 -1.11 -4.91 -1.11
N ALA A 80 -2.25 -4.22 -1.04
CA ALA A 80 -3.06 -3.91 -2.21
C ALA A 80 -2.31 -3.04 -3.22
N LEU A 81 -1.56 -2.03 -2.75
CA LEU A 81 -0.72 -1.19 -3.61
C LEU A 81 0.39 -2.00 -4.29
N ILE A 82 1.04 -2.92 -3.56
CA ILE A 82 2.04 -3.82 -4.14
C ILE A 82 1.41 -4.78 -5.16
N ALA A 83 0.19 -5.26 -4.90
CA ALA A 83 -0.55 -6.11 -5.83
C ALA A 83 -0.85 -5.37 -7.15
N LEU A 84 -1.22 -4.09 -7.07
CA LEU A 84 -1.40 -3.23 -8.24
C LEU A 84 -0.07 -3.00 -8.98
N TYR A 85 1.01 -2.73 -8.25
CA TYR A 85 2.34 -2.51 -8.85
C TYR A 85 2.90 -3.76 -9.56
N THR A 86 2.66 -4.94 -8.98
CA THR A 86 3.18 -6.22 -9.50
C THR A 86 2.23 -6.85 -10.53
N GLU A 87 1.05 -6.26 -10.73
CA GLU A 87 -0.06 -6.82 -11.55
C GLU A 87 -0.42 -8.27 -11.16
N ASN A 88 -0.17 -8.64 -9.91
CA ASN A 88 -0.28 -10.01 -9.43
C ASN A 88 -1.39 -10.14 -8.39
N THR A 89 -2.46 -10.81 -8.77
CA THR A 89 -3.66 -11.04 -7.93
C THR A 89 -3.44 -12.05 -6.80
N TYR A 90 -2.35 -12.82 -6.80
CA TYR A 90 -2.06 -13.80 -5.73
C TYR A 90 -1.80 -13.14 -4.37
N ILE A 91 -1.49 -11.84 -4.34
CA ILE A 91 -1.29 -11.06 -3.10
C ILE A 91 -2.61 -10.81 -2.35
N ALA A 92 -3.77 -11.02 -2.98
CA ALA A 92 -5.06 -10.91 -2.31
C ALA A 92 -5.28 -11.96 -1.20
N PHE A 93 -4.68 -13.15 -1.34
CA PHE A 93 -4.79 -14.20 -0.32
C PHE A 93 -4.21 -13.79 1.04
N PRO A 94 -2.94 -13.36 1.15
CA PRO A 94 -2.37 -12.94 2.44
C PRO A 94 -3.08 -11.73 3.07
N MET A 95 -3.69 -10.84 2.27
CA MET A 95 -4.50 -9.73 2.79
C MET A 95 -5.68 -10.23 3.64
N ILE A 96 -6.39 -11.26 3.16
CA ILE A 96 -7.51 -11.87 3.90
C ILE A 96 -7.02 -12.54 5.18
N PHE A 97 -5.85 -13.20 5.15
CA PHE A 97 -5.24 -13.80 6.34
C PHE A 97 -4.91 -12.76 7.41
N ILE A 98 -4.36 -11.60 7.03
CA ILE A 98 -4.06 -10.50 7.97
C ILE A 98 -5.34 -9.94 8.57
N ALA A 99 -6.37 -9.71 7.76
CA ALA A 99 -7.66 -9.21 8.25
C ALA A 99 -8.31 -10.17 9.26
N LEU A 100 -8.28 -11.48 8.98
CA LEU A 100 -8.78 -12.50 9.92
C LEU A 100 -7.96 -12.56 11.20
N TRP A 101 -6.63 -12.45 11.10
CA TRP A 101 -5.76 -12.46 12.27
C TRP A 101 -6.00 -11.25 13.17
N ALA A 102 -6.09 -10.04 12.60
CA ALA A 102 -6.41 -8.81 13.33
C ALA A 102 -7.77 -8.92 14.03
N TYR A 103 -8.79 -9.42 13.34
CA TYR A 103 -10.11 -9.64 13.92
C TYR A 103 -10.09 -10.59 15.12
N VAL A 104 -9.31 -11.67 15.06
CA VAL A 104 -9.15 -12.60 16.20
C VAL A 104 -8.47 -11.93 17.39
N LEU A 105 -7.48 -11.06 17.16
CA LEU A 105 -6.83 -10.28 18.21
C LEU A 105 -7.84 -9.38 18.94
N ASP A 106 -8.73 -8.69 18.21
CA ASP A 106 -9.75 -7.82 18.81
C ASP A 106 -10.77 -8.61 19.63
N LEU A 107 -11.21 -9.77 19.14
CA LEU A 107 -12.10 -10.67 19.89
C LEU A 107 -11.46 -11.17 21.18
N TYR A 108 -10.17 -11.49 21.15
CA TYR A 108 -9.43 -11.93 22.33
C TYR A 108 -9.33 -10.81 23.37
N VAL A 109 -9.01 -9.60 22.94
CA VAL A 109 -8.94 -8.42 23.81
C VAL A 109 -10.30 -8.15 24.45
N SER A 110 -11.39 -8.18 23.67
CA SER A 110 -12.75 -7.97 24.18
C SER A 110 -13.11 -8.96 25.30
N LYS A 111 -12.84 -10.26 25.09
CA LYS A 111 -13.07 -11.29 26.12
C LYS A 111 -12.21 -11.09 27.38
N TYR A 112 -10.95 -10.71 27.21
CA TYR A 112 -10.05 -10.46 28.34
C TYR A 112 -10.56 -9.32 29.22
N LEU A 113 -11.12 -8.29 28.61
CA LEU A 113 -11.68 -7.14 29.31
C LEU A 113 -12.96 -7.46 30.03
N GLU A 114 -13.88 -8.19 29.38
CA GLU A 114 -15.11 -8.66 30.01
C GLU A 114 -14.78 -9.45 31.26
N PHE A 115 -13.84 -10.40 31.19
CA PHE A 115 -13.39 -11.19 32.34
C PHE A 115 -12.79 -10.37 33.48
N LYS A 116 -12.20 -9.20 33.18
CA LYS A 116 -11.61 -8.32 34.20
C LYS A 116 -12.67 -7.52 34.95
N ASP A 117 -13.81 -7.22 34.32
CA ASP A 117 -14.89 -6.43 34.93
C ASP A 117 -15.88 -7.27 35.77
N ILE A 118 -16.01 -8.58 35.51
CA ILE A 118 -16.84 -9.51 36.32
C ILE A 118 -16.08 -10.20 37.47
N GLY A 119 -14.77 -10.01 37.57
CA GLY A 119 -13.91 -10.64 38.60
C GLY A 119 -13.47 -9.72 39.74
N GLY A 120 -14.01 -8.50 39.81
CA GLY A 120 -13.69 -7.49 40.83
C GLY A 120 -14.79 -7.27 41.85
#